data_AF-A0A967Z4C4-F1
#
_entry.id   AF-A0A967Z4C4-F1
#
_cell.length_a   1.000
_cell.length_b   1.000
_cell.length_c   1.000
_cell.angle_alpha   90.00
_cell.angle_beta   90.00
_cell.angle_gamma   90.00
#
_symmetry.space_group_name_H-M   'P 1'
#
loop_
_entity.id
_entity.type
_entity.pdbx_description
1 polymer ?
#
loop_
_entity_poly.entity_id
_entity_poly.type
_entity_poly.pdbx_seq_one_letter_code
_entity_poly.pdbx_strand_id
1 'polypeptide(L)' 'TALFGSAIVTNLDDSDFRRTVANVGGQVDLNFSLLSRLKMTLSVGYAVAFERDEDARDEYMFSLKVL' A
#
# COMPACT_ATOMS: atom_id res chain seq x y z
N THR A 1 3.54 -0.98 12.76
CA THR A 1 3.90 -1.99 11.74
C THR A 1 2.68 -2.82 11.41
N ALA A 2 2.34 -2.91 10.14
CA ALA A 2 1.20 -3.65 9.63
C ALA A 2 1.59 -4.39 8.34
N LEU A 3 0.92 -5.52 8.09
CA LEU A 3 0.94 -6.22 6.81
C LEU A 3 -0.47 -6.15 6.23
N PHE A 4 -0.59 -5.99 4.92
CA PHE A 4 -1.87 -5.92 4.22
C PHE A 4 -1.77 -6.58 2.85
N GLY A 5 -2.91 -7.01 2.33
CA GLY A 5 -3.03 -7.51 0.97
C GLY A 5 -4.46 -7.37 0.48
N SER A 6 -4.63 -7.13 -0.80
CA SER A 6 -5.94 -6.99 -1.43
C SER A 6 -5.94 -7.60 -2.82
N ALA A 7 -7.13 -7.93 -3.32
CA ALA A 7 -7.31 -8.33 -4.70
C ALA A 7 -8.63 -7.77 -5.23
N ILE A 8 -8.60 -7.29 -6.47
CA ILE A 8 -9.73 -6.72 -7.18
C ILE A 8 -9.85 -7.45 -8.51
N VAL A 9 -11.07 -7.88 -8.82
CA VAL A 9 -11.44 -8.40 -10.14
C VAL A 9 -12.37 -7.40 -10.80
N THR A 10 -12.04 -7.01 -12.02
CA THR A 10 -12.81 -6.05 -12.83
C THR A 10 -13.25 -6.70 -14.14
N ASN A 11 -14.27 -6.12 -14.78
CA ASN A 11 -14.89 -6.64 -16.01
C ASN A 11 -15.35 -8.10 -15.87
N LEU A 12 -16.20 -8.37 -14.90
CA LEU A 12 -16.71 -9.72 -14.59
C LEU A 12 -17.58 -10.31 -15.71
N ASP A 13 -18.20 -9.46 -16.53
CA ASP A 13 -19.16 -9.84 -17.57
C ASP A 13 -18.49 -10.32 -18.87
N ASP A 14 -17.24 -9.89 -19.12
CA ASP A 14 -16.51 -10.17 -20.34
C ASP A 14 -15.18 -10.88 -20.03
N SER A 15 -15.05 -12.13 -20.51
CA SER A 15 -13.87 -12.94 -20.23
C SER A 15 -12.58 -12.43 -20.87
N ASP A 16 -12.68 -11.68 -21.95
CA ASP A 16 -11.54 -11.19 -22.73
C ASP A 16 -10.97 -9.90 -22.13
N PHE A 17 -11.79 -9.14 -21.38
CA PHE A 17 -11.37 -7.93 -20.66
C PHE A 17 -11.26 -8.12 -19.14
N ARG A 18 -11.52 -9.33 -18.63
CA ARG A 18 -11.46 -9.62 -17.19
C ARG A 18 -10.05 -9.40 -16.66
N ARG A 19 -9.93 -8.44 -15.74
CA ARG A 19 -8.65 -8.04 -15.15
C ARG A 19 -8.65 -8.36 -13.66
N THR A 20 -7.67 -9.15 -13.23
CA THR A 20 -7.44 -9.51 -11.84
C THR A 20 -6.15 -8.86 -11.38
N VAL A 21 -6.26 -7.95 -10.42
CA VAL A 21 -5.12 -7.26 -9.79
C VAL A 21 -5.09 -7.68 -8.32
N ALA A 22 -3.95 -8.13 -7.84
CA ALA A 22 -3.69 -8.41 -6.44
C ALA A 22 -2.53 -7.56 -5.95
N ASN A 23 -2.48 -7.19 -4.68
CA ASN A 23 -1.33 -6.55 -4.08
C ASN A 23 -1.05 -7.10 -2.68
N VAL A 24 0.21 -7.04 -2.29
CA VAL A 24 0.68 -7.37 -0.95
C VAL A 24 1.69 -6.34 -0.52
N GLY A 25 1.64 -5.92 0.74
CA GLY A 25 2.54 -4.91 1.24
C GLY A 25 2.64 -4.86 2.75
N GLY A 26 3.59 -4.06 3.19
CA GLY A 26 3.85 -3.80 4.59
C GLY A 26 4.03 -2.32 4.86
N GLN A 27 3.73 -1.90 6.08
CA GLN A 27 3.91 -0.54 6.55
C GLN A 27 4.57 -0.53 7.92
N VAL A 28 5.47 0.43 8.15
CA VAL A 28 6.12 0.70 9.43
C VAL A 28 5.78 2.12 9.86
N ASP A 29 5.53 2.29 11.16
CA ASP A 29 5.15 3.58 11.75
C ASP A 29 6.17 3.97 12.83
N LEU A 30 6.80 5.12 12.65
CA LEU A 30 7.80 5.69 13.55
C LEU A 30 7.16 6.83 14.33
N ASN A 31 7.11 6.70 15.66
CA ASN A 31 6.54 7.71 16.54
C ASN A 31 7.67 8.46 17.25
N PHE A 32 7.72 9.78 17.10
CA PHE A 32 8.74 10.62 17.72
C PHE A 32 8.18 11.97 18.14
N SER A 33 8.90 12.64 19.05
CA SER A 33 8.52 13.96 19.58
C SER A 33 9.54 15.00 19.15
N LEU A 34 9.08 16.05 18.49
CA LEU A 34 9.88 17.24 18.19
C LEU A 34 9.70 18.30 19.27
N LEU A 35 10.82 18.91 19.68
CA LEU A 35 10.85 20.00 20.66
C LEU A 35 10.11 19.68 21.97
N SER A 36 10.05 18.39 22.33
CA SER A 36 9.36 17.84 23.49
C SER A 36 7.83 18.11 23.55
N ARG A 37 7.22 18.62 22.47
CA ARG A 37 5.79 19.00 22.45
C ARG A 37 5.03 18.45 21.24
N LEU A 38 5.70 18.29 20.11
CA LEU A 38 5.05 17.93 18.85
C LEU A 38 5.18 16.43 18.63
N LYS A 39 4.12 15.67 18.92
CA LYS A 39 4.10 14.24 18.63
C LYS A 39 3.84 14.05 17.14
N MET A 40 4.76 13.37 16.46
CA MET A 40 4.62 13.06 15.05
C MET A 40 4.71 11.57 14.81
N THR A 41 3.98 11.09 13.82
CA THR A 41 4.03 9.72 13.34
C THR A 41 4.42 9.76 11.87
N LEU A 42 5.60 9.24 11.54
CA LEU A 42 6.04 9.02 10.17
C LEU A 42 5.74 7.56 9.80
N SER A 43 4.91 7.36 8.79
CA SER A 43 4.55 6.05 8.26
C SER A 43 5.17 5.86 6.88
N VAL A 44 5.84 4.73 6.69
CA VAL A 44 6.45 4.33 5.41
C VAL A 44 5.97 2.94 5.07
N GLY A 45 5.47 2.75 3.85
CA GLY A 45 4.99 1.48 3.34
C GLY A 45 5.54 1.15 1.97
N TYR A 46 5.57 -0.15 1.68
CA TYR A 46 5.95 -0.70 0.38
C TYR A 46 4.99 -1.84 0.04
N ALA A 47 4.54 -1.87 -1.21
CA ALA A 47 3.67 -2.90 -1.74
C ALA A 47 4.11 -3.33 -3.13
N VAL A 48 3.80 -4.57 -3.47
CA VAL A 48 3.95 -5.12 -4.81
C VAL A 48 2.58 -5.50 -5.32
N ALA A 49 2.22 -4.97 -6.49
CA ALA A 49 1.01 -5.31 -7.22
C ALA A 49 1.32 -6.33 -8.32
N PHE A 50 0.48 -7.34 -8.43
CA PHE A 50 0.52 -8.41 -9.42
C PHE A 50 -0.76 -8.35 -10.25
N GLU A 51 -0.60 -8.45 -11.56
CA GLU A 51 -1.71 -8.51 -12.48
C GLU A 51 -1.49 -9.64 -13.48
N ARG A 52 -2.59 -10.26 -13.91
CA ARG A 52 -2.52 -11.32 -14.92
C ARG A 52 -2.13 -10.70 -16.26
N ASP A 53 -1.06 -11.22 -16.87
CA ASP A 53 -0.49 -10.79 -18.16
C ASP A 53 0.26 -9.44 -18.14
N GLU A 54 0.58 -8.91 -16.96
CA GLU A 54 1.36 -7.67 -16.77
C GLU A 54 2.52 -7.89 -15.78
N ASP A 55 3.57 -7.07 -15.89
CA ASP A 55 4.69 -7.11 -14.96
C ASP A 55 4.27 -6.65 -13.55
N ALA A 56 4.93 -7.21 -12.53
CA ALA A 56 4.75 -6.78 -11.15
C ALA A 56 5.13 -5.30 -11.00
N ARG A 57 4.31 -4.54 -10.27
CA ARG A 57 4.49 -3.10 -10.05
C ARG A 57 4.83 -2.82 -8.60
N ASP A 58 5.88 -2.03 -8.39
CA ASP A 58 6.29 -1.56 -7.07
C ASP A 58 5.56 -0.27 -6.70
N GLU A 59 5.00 -0.24 -5.49
CA GLU A 59 4.32 0.93 -4.93
C GLU A 59 4.95 1.33 -3.59
N TYR A 60 5.25 2.61 -3.45
CA TYR A 60 5.78 3.21 -2.23
C TYR A 60 4.76 4.15 -1.61
N MET A 61 4.64 4.10 -0.29
CA MET A 61 3.72 4.94 0.47
C MET A 61 4.46 5.70 1.55
N PHE A 62 4.18 6.99 1.67
CA PHE A 62 4.77 7.86 2.68
C PHE A 62 3.66 8.72 3.28
N SER A 63 3.58 8.76 4.61
CA SER A 63 2.61 9.58 5.33
C SER A 63 3.25 10.18 6.57
N LEU A 64 2.93 11.45 6.84
CA LEU A 64 3.34 12.15 8.05
C LEU A 64 2.12 12.69 8.76
N LYS A 65 1.94 12.26 10.01
CA LYS A 65 0.91 12.77 10.91
C LYS A 65 1.56 13.66 11.95
N VAL A 66 0.97 14.83 12.17
CA VAL A 66 1.37 15.79 13.22
C VAL A 66 0.19 15.97 14.18
N LEU A 67 0.46 15.92 15.49
CA LEU A 67 -0.51 16.08 16.57
C LEU A 67 -0.29 17.37 17.35
#